data_AF-A0A815W766-F1
#
_entry.id   AF-A0A815W766-F1
#
_cell.length_a   1.000
_cell.length_b   1.000
_cell.length_c   1.000
_cell.angle_alpha   90.00
_cell.angle_beta   90.00
_cell.angle_gamma   90.00
#
_symmetry.space_group_name_H-M   'P 1'
#
loop_
_entity.id
_entity.type
_entity.pdbx_description
1 polymer ?
#
loop_
_entity_poly.entity_id
_entity_poly.type
_entity_poly.pdbx_seq_one_letter_code
_entity_poly.pdbx_strand_id
1 'polypeptide(L)'
;NNFDRRKIIRSTWASPLIGTCFVFILAKSPDSTNSTQSRIDHEKRQYKDIVQIDHVESYGNVVYKEVAALHWSSHFYPSIP
;
A
#
# COMPACT_ATOMS: atom_id res chain seq x y z
N ASN A 1 10.21 5.18 1.58
CA ASN A 1 9.42 6.40 1.30
C ASN A 1 9.40 6.68 -0.22
N ASN A 2 8.60 5.93 -0.99
CA ASN A 2 8.76 5.81 -2.45
C ASN A 2 7.53 6.33 -3.24
N PHE A 3 7.23 7.63 -3.11
CA PHE A 3 6.07 8.24 -3.75
C PHE A 3 6.13 8.22 -5.29
N ASP A 4 7.29 8.61 -5.86
CA ASP A 4 7.44 8.70 -7.32
C ASP A 4 7.33 7.34 -7.99
N ARG A 5 7.85 6.29 -7.34
CA ARG A 5 7.70 4.91 -7.82
C ARG A 5 6.23 4.49 -7.88
N ARG A 6 5.44 4.79 -6.84
CA ARG A 6 4.00 4.50 -6.86
C ARG A 6 3.28 5.30 -7.94
N LYS A 7 3.64 6.57 -8.12
CA LYS A 7 3.10 7.42 -9.19
C LYS A 7 3.35 6.82 -10.58
N ILE A 8 4.57 6.36 -10.85
CA ILE A 8 4.92 5.70 -12.13
C ILE A 8 4.16 4.38 -12.30
N ILE A 9 4.05 3.56 -11.26
CA ILE A 9 3.30 2.30 -11.31
C ILE A 9 1.84 2.56 -11.70
N ARG A 10 1.18 3.51 -11.04
CA ARG A 10 -0.20 3.93 -11.36
C ARG A 10 -0.37 4.39 -12.80
N SER A 11 0.62 5.08 -13.36
CA SER A 11 0.58 5.59 -14.74
C SER A 11 1.04 4.58 -15.78
N THR A 12 1.42 3.36 -15.38
CA THR A 12 1.92 2.32 -16.29
C THR A 12 1.08 1.06 -16.17
N TRP A 13 1.63 -0.01 -15.61
CA TRP A 13 1.00 -1.34 -15.59
C TRP A 13 -0.13 -1.45 -14.56
N ALA A 14 -0.16 -0.59 -13.54
CA ALA A 14 -1.28 -0.50 -12.60
C ALA A 14 -2.33 0.52 -13.08
N SER A 15 -2.45 0.73 -14.38
CA SER A 15 -3.58 1.48 -14.93
C SER A 15 -4.87 0.65 -14.75
N PRO A 16 -6.00 1.28 -14.43
CA PRO A 16 -7.24 0.56 -14.17
C PRO A 16 -7.73 -0.12 -15.46
N LEU A 17 -7.50 -1.43 -15.55
CA LEU A 17 -8.12 -2.32 -16.52
C LEU A 17 -9.45 -2.81 -15.96
N ILE A 18 -10.41 -3.07 -16.84
CA ILE A 18 -11.72 -3.61 -16.45
C ILE A 18 -11.50 -4.98 -15.80
N GLY A 19 -12.00 -5.16 -14.58
CA GLY A 19 -11.86 -6.41 -13.83
C GLY A 19 -10.50 -6.59 -13.14
N THR A 20 -9.73 -5.53 -12.90
CA THR A 20 -8.47 -5.62 -12.15
C THR A 20 -8.40 -4.55 -11.06
N CYS A 21 -7.98 -4.97 -9.86
CA CYS A 21 -7.70 -4.10 -8.74
C CYS A 21 -6.25 -4.31 -8.29
N PHE A 22 -5.60 -3.25 -7.82
CA PHE A 22 -4.29 -3.31 -7.19
C PHE A 22 -4.30 -2.50 -5.90
N VAL A 23 -3.47 -2.90 -4.96
CA VAL A 23 -3.23 -2.16 -3.72
C VAL A 23 -1.75 -2.15 -3.38
N PHE A 24 -1.30 -1.05 -2.79
CA PHE A 24 0.03 -0.91 -2.23
C PHE A 24 0.02 -1.23 -0.75
N ILE A 25 0.90 -2.14 -0.35
CA ILE A 25 1.07 -2.52 1.06
C ILE A 25 2.30 -1.83 1.61
N LEU A 26 2.08 -1.00 2.62
CA LEU A 26 3.12 -0.23 3.29
C LEU A 26 3.23 -0.67 4.75
N ALA A 27 4.43 -0.63 5.29
CA ALA A 27 4.68 -0.74 6.73
C ALA A 27 5.15 0.63 7.25
N LYS A 28 5.03 0.88 8.55
CA LYS A 28 5.65 2.06 9.15
C LYS A 28 7.16 1.85 9.21
N SER A 29 7.91 2.81 8.68
CA SER A 29 9.36 2.81 8.83
C SER A 29 9.71 3.49 10.16
N PRO A 30 10.64 2.93 10.96
CA PRO A 30 11.05 3.55 12.23
C PRO A 30 11.68 4.94 12.00
N ASP A 31 12.26 5.17 10.82
CA ASP A 31 12.89 6.43 10.43
C ASP A 31 11.91 7.40 9.73
N SER A 32 10.62 7.06 9.66
CA SER A 32 9.65 7.94 9.02
C SER A 32 9.40 9.19 9.86
N THR A 33 9.73 10.35 9.30
CA THR A 33 9.38 11.65 9.90
C THR A 33 7.86 11.83 9.93
N ASN A 34 7.35 12.63 10.87
CA ASN A 34 5.93 13.00 10.91
C ASN A 34 5.44 13.56 9.57
N SER A 35 6.29 14.34 8.88
CA SER A 35 6.00 14.88 7.54
C SER A 35 5.82 13.78 6.48
N THR A 36 6.56 12.67 6.58
CA THR A 36 6.42 11.52 5.70
C THR A 36 5.08 10.82 5.90
N GLN A 37 4.70 10.56 7.15
CA GLN A 37 3.42 9.92 7.45
C GLN A 37 2.25 10.79 6.99
N SER A 38 2.29 12.11 7.22
CA SER A 38 1.25 13.03 6.73
C SER A 38 1.10 13.00 5.20
N ARG A 39 2.21 12.85 4.46
CA ARG A 39 2.17 12.70 2.99
C ARG A 39 1.55 11.37 2.57
N ILE A 40 1.87 10.28 3.26
CA ILE A 40 1.24 8.96 3.02
C ILE A 40 -0.25 9.02 3.30
N ASP A 41 -0.67 9.68 4.39
CA ASP A 41 -2.09 9.82 4.73
C ASP A 41 -2.85 10.63 3.68
N HIS A 42 -2.22 11.69 3.13
CA HIS A 42 -2.79 12.45 2.03
C HIS A 42 -2.94 11.59 0.76
N GLU A 43 -1.89 10.86 0.39
CA GLU A 43 -1.93 9.94 -0.77
C GLU A 43 -2.99 8.85 -0.60
N LYS A 44 -3.07 8.24 0.59
CA LYS A 44 -4.07 7.22 0.92
C LYS A 44 -5.49 7.75 0.76
N ARG A 45 -5.75 9.00 1.19
CA ARG A 45 -7.06 9.64 0.99
C ARG A 45 -7.36 9.93 -0.47
N GLN A 46 -6.34 10.32 -1.24
CA GLN A 46 -6.50 10.67 -2.65
C GLN A 46 -6.78 9.45 -3.54
N TYR A 47 -5.97 8.38 -3.40
CA TYR A 47 -6.02 7.24 -4.32
C TYR A 47 -6.77 6.02 -3.77
N LYS A 48 -6.97 5.93 -2.44
CA LYS A 48 -7.65 4.81 -1.76
C LYS A 48 -7.07 3.42 -2.07
N ASP A 49 -5.84 3.37 -2.54
CA ASP A 49 -5.14 2.15 -2.97
C ASP A 49 -4.00 1.75 -2.02
N ILE A 50 -3.97 2.30 -0.80
CA ILE A 50 -2.90 2.05 0.19
C ILE A 50 -3.45 1.35 1.44
N VAL A 51 -2.86 0.20 1.73
CA VAL A 51 -3.00 -0.55 2.98
C VAL A 51 -1.72 -0.36 3.78
N GLN A 52 -1.82 0.26 4.97
CA GLN A 52 -0.67 0.51 5.83
C GLN A 52 -0.78 -0.30 7.11
N ILE A 53 0.28 -1.04 7.43
CA ILE A 53 0.39 -1.90 8.61
C ILE A 53 1.16 -1.16 9.70
N ASP A 54 0.69 -1.28 10.94
CA ASP A 54 1.35 -0.71 12.12
C ASP A 54 2.47 -1.62 12.66
N HIS A 55 3.41 -1.99 11.77
CA HIS A 55 4.60 -2.77 12.13
C HIS A 55 5.86 -2.10 11.57
N VAL A 56 6.96 -2.23 12.32
CA VAL A 56 8.28 -1.73 11.94
C VAL A 56 8.81 -2.53 10.75
N GLU A 57 9.04 -1.83 9.64
CA GLU A 57 9.62 -2.39 8.42
C GLU A 57 11.07 -2.85 8.68
N SER A 58 11.29 -4.16 8.72
CA SER A 58 12.62 -4.78 8.73
C SER A 58 12.65 -5.91 7.72
N TYR A 59 13.84 -6.30 7.23
CA TYR A 59 13.98 -7.41 6.27
C TYR A 59 13.42 -8.73 6.85
N GLY A 60 13.54 -8.95 8.16
CA GLY A 60 12.91 -10.09 8.85
C GLY A 60 11.38 -10.00 8.93
N ASN A 61 10.81 -8.81 8.76
CA ASN A 61 9.38 -8.55 8.89
C ASN A 61 8.65 -8.43 7.54
N VAL A 62 9.29 -8.80 6.42
CA VAL A 62 8.64 -8.81 5.10
C VAL A 62 7.44 -9.76 5.10
N VAL A 63 7.51 -10.88 5.83
CA VAL A 63 6.41 -11.84 5.98
C VAL A 63 5.13 -11.18 6.51
N TYR A 64 5.24 -10.19 7.40
CA TYR A 64 4.06 -9.48 7.91
C TYR A 64 3.33 -8.69 6.82
N LYS A 65 4.05 -8.21 5.80
CA LYS A 65 3.42 -7.55 4.65
C LYS A 65 2.67 -8.54 3.79
N GLU A 66 3.25 -9.72 3.57
CA GLU A 66 2.58 -10.80 2.83
C GLU A 66 1.31 -11.28 3.55
N VAL A 67 1.39 -11.51 4.87
CA VAL A 67 0.23 -11.89 5.67
C VAL A 67 -0.83 -10.79 5.66
N ALA A 68 -0.44 -9.52 5.76
CA ALA A 68 -1.39 -8.41 5.66
C ALA A 68 -2.03 -8.30 4.27
N ALA A 69 -1.30 -8.64 3.21
CA ALA A 69 -1.84 -8.73 1.86
C ALA A 69 -2.97 -9.74 1.78
N LEU A 70 -2.70 -10.95 2.28
CA LEU A 70 -3.65 -12.06 2.30
C LEU A 70 -4.86 -11.75 3.19
N HIS A 71 -4.62 -11.13 4.35
CA HIS A 71 -5.69 -10.72 5.24
C HIS A 71 -6.58 -9.65 4.58
N TRP A 72 -6.00 -8.66 3.92
CA TRP A 72 -6.74 -7.64 3.19
C TRP A 72 -7.53 -8.24 2.03
N SER A 73 -6.91 -9.09 1.21
CA SER A 73 -7.60 -9.73 0.09
C SER A 73 -8.74 -10.63 0.57
N SER A 74 -8.57 -11.37 1.66
CA SER A 74 -9.63 -12.18 2.25
C SER A 74 -10.81 -11.33 2.75
N HIS A 75 -10.55 -10.13 3.25
CA HIS A 75 -11.60 -9.25 3.77
C HIS A 75 -12.40 -8.57 2.64
N PHE A 76 -11.73 -8.19 1.55
CA PHE A 76 -12.34 -7.48 0.43
C PHE A 76 -12.68 -8.36 -0.77
N TYR A 77 -12.42 -9.68 -0.71
CA TYR A 77 -12.72 -10.65 -1.77
C TYR A 77 -14.12 -10.53 -2.40
N PRO A 78 -15.22 -10.26 -1.66
CA PRO A 78 -16.56 -10.13 -2.26
C PRO A 78 -16.73 -8.89 -3.16
N SER A 79 -15.83 -7.90 -3.04
CA SER A 79 -15.91 -6.59 -3.69
C SER A 79 -14.71 -6.29 -4.59
N ILE A 80 -13.81 -7.27 -4.76
CA ILE A 80 -12.78 -7.23 -5.80
C ILE A 80 -13.46 -7.61 -7.13
N PRO A 81 -13.38 -6.76 -8.16
CA PRO A 81 -14.03 -7.00 -9.45
C PRO A 81 -13.47 -8.21 -10.20
#